data_AF-E3FP85-F1
#
_entry.id   AF-E3FP85-F1
#
_cell.length_a   1.000
_cell.length_b   1.000
_cell.length_c   1.000
_cell.angle_alpha   90.00
_cell.angle_beta   90.00
_cell.angle_gamma   90.00
#
_symmetry.space_group_name_H-M   'P 1'
#
loop_
_entity.id
_entity.type
_entity.pdbx_description
1 polymer ?
#
loop_
_entity_poly.entity_id
_entity_poly.type
_entity_poly.pdbx_seq_one_letter_code
_entity_poly.pdbx_strand_id
1 'polypeptide(L)'
;MSSLQEPIRHVVLIGLGWHARRVYYPWLEEAALQGRIRISAVVDLHTHSDAVRGYLAQRRVAPTQLLFTEPSLDSDALPEELLTHLTKLRAAGLLDGVIISTEPRAHKRYVMWALQSGVHILLDKPITAPAHAASTEDVAQALWKDFEEIAQALAASRARLVVQAQRRMHAGYGFIKRYLDDFLQEYGVPVSFLDLYHADGMWVMPDEWDREHHAYKHRTGKLLHSGYHFVDLCSWLLESNQRAKPAARQLEFQVQTFEPKDFLALLEGRYERLFGPEQVPTPVPVETHGEMDLTLMGRILTGETVQTLVSLQLLQNSFSRRASPAPPSDPYKGAGRVRHERMNLQVGPLLNLQVHSYQSYETRDHRVQPAYGPGHLDHFDVYVFRNSDAVGGPHFEKLEFGKAAQPAGHNEQARLALLEAFLQGHPSGSELEDHRRTNFWMSRIYQAIHDRRTGTQAMCRIPWS
;
A
#
# COMPACT_ATOMS: atom_id res chain seq x y z
N MET A 1 -21.92 15.84 -0.23
CA MET A 1 -22.18 15.52 -1.65
C MET A 1 -21.02 16.04 -2.47
N SER A 2 -20.09 15.17 -2.87
CA SER A 2 -18.98 15.54 -3.75
C SER A 2 -19.53 15.71 -5.16
N SER A 3 -19.43 16.91 -5.73
CA SER A 3 -19.80 17.16 -7.12
C SER A 3 -18.82 16.45 -8.06
N LEU A 4 -19.33 15.79 -9.11
CA LEU A 4 -18.52 15.25 -10.19
C LEU A 4 -17.58 16.35 -10.72
N GLN A 5 -16.27 16.09 -10.73
CA GLN A 5 -15.28 17.02 -11.28
C GLN A 5 -15.04 16.76 -12.77
N GLU A 6 -14.45 17.72 -13.45
CA GLU A 6 -14.09 17.54 -14.86
C GLU A 6 -13.08 16.38 -15.02
N PRO A 7 -13.24 15.56 -16.07
CA PRO A 7 -12.28 14.51 -16.38
C PRO A 7 -10.88 15.07 -16.67
N ILE A 8 -9.86 14.34 -16.25
CA ILE A 8 -8.45 14.65 -16.53
C ILE A 8 -8.17 14.36 -17.99
N ARG A 9 -7.70 15.35 -18.76
CA ARG A 9 -7.33 15.21 -20.17
C ARG A 9 -5.83 15.25 -20.38
N HIS A 10 -5.10 15.97 -19.56
CA HIS A 10 -3.65 16.15 -19.66
C HIS A 10 -2.95 15.63 -18.40
N VAL A 11 -2.18 14.55 -18.57
CA VAL A 11 -1.52 13.85 -17.46
C VAL A 11 0.00 14.01 -17.55
N VAL A 12 0.63 14.30 -16.42
CA VAL A 12 2.08 14.15 -16.23
C VAL A 12 2.35 12.95 -15.32
N LEU A 13 3.25 12.07 -15.74
CA LEU A 13 3.71 10.94 -14.93
C LEU A 13 5.08 11.28 -14.33
N ILE A 14 5.16 11.32 -13.01
CA ILE A 14 6.37 11.63 -12.23
C ILE A 14 6.89 10.32 -11.64
N GLY A 15 8.02 9.86 -12.14
CA GLY A 15 8.59 8.53 -11.90
C GLY A 15 8.08 7.48 -12.90
N LEU A 16 8.96 7.03 -13.81
CA LEU A 16 8.72 5.91 -14.73
C LEU A 16 9.59 4.71 -14.35
N GLY A 17 9.57 4.37 -13.06
CA GLY A 17 10.19 3.16 -12.52
C GLY A 17 9.40 1.88 -12.85
N TRP A 18 9.88 0.74 -12.35
CA TRP A 18 9.26 -0.58 -12.57
C TRP A 18 7.76 -0.63 -12.24
N HIS A 19 7.34 0.04 -11.17
CA HIS A 19 5.93 0.10 -10.78
C HIS A 19 5.09 0.81 -11.85
N ALA A 20 5.44 2.05 -12.19
CA ALA A 20 4.72 2.85 -13.18
C ALA A 20 4.68 2.19 -14.58
N ARG A 21 5.79 1.54 -14.99
CA ARG A 21 5.88 0.80 -16.26
C ARG A 21 4.90 -0.38 -16.35
N ARG A 22 4.49 -0.92 -15.21
CA ARG A 22 3.52 -2.02 -15.11
C ARG A 22 2.10 -1.51 -14.88
N VAL A 23 1.93 -0.56 -13.97
CA VAL A 23 0.62 -0.18 -13.41
C VAL A 23 0.02 1.03 -14.09
N TYR A 24 0.82 2.01 -14.53
CA TYR A 24 0.30 3.27 -15.05
C TYR A 24 0.46 3.38 -16.56
N TYR A 25 1.70 3.27 -17.06
CA TYR A 25 2.01 3.60 -18.44
C TYR A 25 1.20 2.79 -19.47
N PRO A 26 1.03 1.45 -19.35
CA PRO A 26 0.24 0.68 -20.30
C PRO A 26 -1.21 1.18 -20.42
N TRP A 27 -1.81 1.60 -19.30
CA TRP A 27 -3.17 2.12 -19.26
C TRP A 27 -3.26 3.54 -19.79
N LEU A 28 -2.30 4.40 -19.46
CA LEU A 28 -2.20 5.74 -20.03
C LEU A 28 -2.01 5.70 -21.54
N GLU A 29 -1.19 4.77 -22.05
CA GLU A 29 -1.02 4.52 -23.48
C GLU A 29 -2.36 4.17 -24.13
N GLU A 30 -3.09 3.20 -23.56
CA GLU A 30 -4.36 2.77 -24.10
C GLU A 30 -5.42 3.88 -24.05
N ALA A 31 -5.51 4.61 -22.94
CA ALA A 31 -6.39 5.77 -22.80
C ALA A 31 -6.04 6.89 -23.81
N ALA A 32 -4.75 7.08 -24.12
CA ALA A 32 -4.30 8.06 -25.10
C ALA A 32 -4.61 7.63 -26.54
N LEU A 33 -4.45 6.34 -26.87
CA LEU A 33 -4.88 5.79 -28.16
C LEU A 33 -6.38 5.95 -28.40
N GLN A 34 -7.17 5.90 -27.33
CA GLN A 34 -8.61 6.13 -27.34
C GLN A 34 -9.00 7.62 -27.33
N GLY A 35 -8.02 8.54 -27.35
CA GLY A 35 -8.26 9.98 -27.30
C GLY A 35 -8.86 10.49 -25.98
N ARG A 36 -8.83 9.67 -24.91
CA ARG A 36 -9.37 10.07 -23.60
C ARG A 36 -8.46 11.04 -22.87
N ILE A 37 -7.14 10.83 -23.01
CA ILE A 37 -6.10 11.63 -22.36
C ILE A 37 -4.92 11.91 -23.31
N ARG A 38 -4.06 12.85 -22.91
CA ARG A 38 -2.74 13.10 -23.48
C ARG A 38 -1.70 13.00 -22.38
N ILE A 39 -0.64 12.24 -22.65
CA ILE A 39 0.53 12.18 -21.77
C ILE A 39 1.39 13.42 -22.07
N SER A 40 1.23 14.47 -21.27
CA SER A 40 1.88 15.76 -21.50
C SER A 40 3.37 15.70 -21.21
N ALA A 41 3.78 15.03 -20.12
CA ALA A 41 5.18 14.81 -19.84
C ALA A 41 5.41 13.55 -19.01
N VAL A 42 6.64 13.03 -19.09
CA VAL A 42 7.21 12.12 -18.09
C VAL A 42 8.37 12.84 -17.41
N VAL A 43 8.40 12.78 -16.08
CA VAL A 43 9.49 13.31 -15.24
C VAL A 43 10.23 12.14 -14.61
N ASP A 44 11.55 12.06 -14.73
CA ASP A 44 12.37 11.06 -14.03
C ASP A 44 13.75 11.63 -13.67
N LEU A 45 14.62 10.83 -13.06
CA LEU A 45 15.98 11.22 -12.72
C LEU A 45 16.89 11.18 -13.95
N HIS A 46 17.88 12.08 -14.01
CA HIS A 46 18.91 12.06 -15.06
C HIS A 46 19.60 10.71 -15.17
N THR A 47 19.89 10.08 -14.03
CA THR A 47 20.50 8.75 -13.91
C THR A 47 19.67 7.63 -14.54
N HIS A 48 18.36 7.83 -14.77
CA HIS A 48 17.47 6.86 -15.39
C HIS A 48 17.09 7.22 -16.83
N SER A 49 17.66 8.27 -17.41
CA SER A 49 17.23 8.82 -18.70
C SER A 49 17.29 7.81 -19.84
N ASP A 50 18.38 7.04 -19.96
CA ASP A 50 18.52 6.00 -20.99
C ASP A 50 17.49 4.88 -20.81
N ALA A 51 17.28 4.43 -19.57
CA ALA A 51 16.31 3.39 -19.26
C ALA A 51 14.87 3.84 -19.57
N VAL A 52 14.56 5.12 -19.32
CA VAL A 52 13.27 5.74 -19.64
C VAL A 52 13.09 5.84 -21.15
N ARG A 53 14.07 6.39 -21.87
CA ARG A 53 14.02 6.52 -23.33
C ARG A 53 13.90 5.16 -24.02
N GLY A 54 14.68 4.17 -23.58
CA GLY A 54 14.64 2.81 -24.11
C GLY A 54 13.28 2.14 -23.91
N TYR A 55 12.66 2.30 -22.73
CA TYR A 55 11.30 1.80 -22.48
C TYR A 55 10.27 2.45 -23.41
N LEU A 56 10.34 3.78 -23.57
CA LEU A 56 9.37 4.56 -24.35
C LEU A 56 9.50 4.37 -25.86
N ALA A 57 10.71 4.10 -26.36
CA ALA A 57 10.95 3.80 -27.78
C ALA A 57 10.19 2.55 -28.25
N GLN A 58 9.78 1.67 -27.33
CA GLN A 58 9.02 0.45 -27.60
C GLN A 58 7.50 0.65 -27.43
N ARG A 59 7.04 1.88 -27.19
CA ARG A 59 5.64 2.21 -26.90
C ARG A 59 4.95 2.81 -28.12
N ARG A 60 3.65 2.61 -28.19
CA ARG A 60 2.77 3.10 -29.27
C ARG A 60 2.46 4.58 -29.11
N VAL A 61 2.43 5.05 -27.86
CA VAL A 61 2.25 6.46 -27.51
C VAL A 61 3.44 6.92 -26.70
N ALA A 62 4.04 8.04 -27.11
CA ALA A 62 5.09 8.73 -26.38
C ALA A 62 4.52 9.97 -25.65
N PRO A 63 5.10 10.37 -24.51
CA PRO A 63 4.76 11.65 -23.89
C PRO A 63 5.18 12.82 -24.79
N THR A 64 4.53 13.97 -24.64
CA THR A 64 4.89 15.17 -25.42
C THR A 64 6.26 15.72 -25.02
N GLN A 65 6.64 15.59 -23.74
CA GLN A 65 7.92 16.04 -23.22
C GLN A 65 8.54 14.98 -22.30
N LEU A 66 9.88 14.92 -22.30
CA LEU A 66 10.67 14.18 -21.32
C LEU A 66 11.47 15.17 -20.50
N LEU A 67 11.23 15.19 -19.19
CA LEU A 67 11.89 16.08 -18.25
C LEU A 67 12.73 15.22 -17.32
N PHE A 68 13.97 15.64 -17.10
CA PHE A 68 14.89 14.97 -16.18
C PHE A 68 15.31 15.93 -15.08
N THR A 69 15.52 15.40 -13.89
CA THR A 69 15.92 16.16 -12.71
C THR A 69 16.97 15.41 -11.91
N GLU A 70 17.73 16.13 -11.09
CA GLU A 70 18.61 15.52 -10.10
C GLU A 70 17.81 14.97 -8.89
N PRO A 71 18.31 13.92 -8.22
CA PRO A 71 17.74 13.49 -6.96
C PRO A 71 17.96 14.60 -5.94
N SER A 72 16.91 14.97 -5.22
CA SER A 72 17.03 15.93 -4.12
C SER A 72 16.05 15.51 -3.03
N LEU A 73 16.63 15.05 -1.93
CA LEU A 73 15.91 14.59 -0.74
C LEU A 73 15.99 15.61 0.40
N ASP A 74 16.85 16.62 0.28
CA ASP A 74 17.13 17.60 1.34
C ASP A 74 16.25 18.86 1.28
N SER A 75 15.34 18.92 0.30
CA SER A 75 14.47 20.08 0.09
C SER A 75 13.05 19.66 -0.28
N ASP A 76 12.06 20.38 0.23
CA ASP A 76 10.66 20.20 -0.16
C ASP A 76 10.32 20.95 -1.46
N ALA A 77 11.23 21.77 -2.00
CA ALA A 77 11.01 22.51 -3.24
C ALA A 77 11.44 21.70 -4.48
N LEU A 78 10.71 21.87 -5.59
CA LEU A 78 11.15 21.35 -6.88
C LEU A 78 12.34 22.18 -7.41
N PRO A 79 13.28 21.57 -8.15
CA PRO A 79 14.31 22.31 -8.87
C PRO A 79 13.70 23.34 -9.82
N GLU A 80 14.30 24.52 -9.91
CA GLU A 80 13.76 25.69 -10.62
C GLU A 80 13.46 25.40 -12.10
N GLU A 81 14.31 24.63 -12.76
CA GLU A 81 14.12 24.23 -14.16
C GLU A 81 12.86 23.35 -14.32
N LEU A 82 12.69 22.35 -13.44
CA LEU A 82 11.52 21.48 -13.47
C LEU A 82 10.25 22.27 -13.14
N LEU A 83 10.29 23.11 -12.12
CA LEU A 83 9.19 23.99 -11.75
C LEU A 83 8.77 24.89 -12.92
N THR A 84 9.74 25.47 -13.63
CA THR A 84 9.49 26.33 -14.80
C THR A 84 8.77 25.57 -15.91
N HIS A 85 9.21 24.35 -16.24
CA HIS A 85 8.57 23.53 -17.26
C HIS A 85 7.13 23.14 -16.89
N LEU A 86 6.92 22.68 -15.66
CA LEU A 86 5.58 22.25 -15.22
C LEU A 86 4.62 23.45 -15.11
N THR A 87 5.12 24.62 -14.69
CA THR A 87 4.34 25.87 -14.66
C THR A 87 3.91 26.28 -16.08
N LYS A 88 4.80 26.17 -17.08
CA LYS A 88 4.46 26.43 -18.48
C LYS A 88 3.39 25.47 -19.00
N LEU A 89 3.49 24.18 -18.69
CA LEU A 89 2.46 23.20 -19.05
C LEU A 89 1.10 23.56 -18.44
N ARG A 90 1.07 23.94 -17.16
CA ARG A 90 -0.16 24.36 -16.48
C ARG A 90 -0.76 25.62 -17.10
N ALA A 91 0.05 26.66 -17.34
CA ALA A 91 -0.40 27.91 -17.94
C ALA A 91 -0.94 27.72 -19.37
N ALA A 92 -0.42 26.74 -20.11
CA ALA A 92 -0.88 26.38 -21.45
C ALA A 92 -2.16 25.51 -21.47
N GLY A 93 -2.73 25.15 -20.31
CA GLY A 93 -3.86 24.22 -20.23
C GLY A 93 -3.50 22.78 -20.60
N LEU A 94 -2.22 22.41 -20.51
CA LEU A 94 -1.68 21.10 -20.87
C LEU A 94 -1.32 20.26 -19.64
N LEU A 95 -1.92 20.56 -18.49
CA LEU A 95 -1.71 19.83 -17.24
C LEU A 95 -2.94 19.95 -16.33
N ASP A 96 -3.68 18.86 -16.23
CA ASP A 96 -4.85 18.72 -15.37
C ASP A 96 -4.54 17.88 -14.13
N GLY A 97 -3.75 16.82 -14.32
CA GLY A 97 -3.40 15.89 -13.26
C GLY A 97 -1.99 15.32 -13.34
N VAL A 98 -1.47 14.91 -12.20
CA VAL A 98 -0.19 14.23 -12.04
C VAL A 98 -0.40 12.85 -11.43
N ILE A 99 0.40 11.88 -11.88
CA ILE A 99 0.57 10.59 -11.21
C ILE A 99 1.97 10.59 -10.62
N ILE A 100 2.08 10.45 -9.30
CA ILE A 100 3.34 10.44 -8.56
C ILE A 100 3.66 8.99 -8.19
N SER A 101 4.65 8.42 -8.86
CA SER A 101 5.15 7.03 -8.72
C SER A 101 6.66 7.02 -8.50
N THR A 102 7.16 7.98 -7.73
CA THR A 102 8.57 8.07 -7.34
C THR A 102 8.84 7.24 -6.09
N GLU A 103 10.06 7.29 -5.58
CA GLU A 103 10.32 6.83 -4.22
C GLU A 103 9.54 7.68 -3.19
N PRO A 104 8.98 7.08 -2.11
CA PRO A 104 8.13 7.80 -1.16
C PRO A 104 8.78 8.98 -0.44
N ARG A 105 10.11 8.98 -0.27
CA ARG A 105 10.86 10.11 0.31
C ARG A 105 10.76 11.39 -0.53
N ALA A 106 10.46 11.25 -1.83
CA ALA A 106 10.30 12.39 -2.74
C ALA A 106 8.83 12.80 -2.92
N HIS A 107 7.85 12.09 -2.36
CA HIS A 107 6.43 12.37 -2.62
C HIS A 107 6.02 13.79 -2.22
N LYS A 108 6.40 14.21 -1.02
CA LYS A 108 5.93 15.47 -0.41
C LYS A 108 6.15 16.67 -1.32
N ARG A 109 7.35 16.85 -1.87
CA ARG A 109 7.67 17.98 -2.76
C ARG A 109 6.77 18.05 -4.01
N TYR A 110 6.52 16.92 -4.66
CA TYR A 110 5.66 16.86 -5.84
C TYR A 110 4.20 17.10 -5.47
N VAL A 111 3.76 16.55 -4.33
CA VAL A 111 2.41 16.75 -3.80
C VAL A 111 2.19 18.23 -3.49
N MET A 112 3.07 18.85 -2.70
CA MET A 112 2.93 20.25 -2.29
C MET A 112 2.91 21.20 -3.49
N TRP A 113 3.81 20.99 -4.46
CA TRP A 113 3.79 21.77 -5.70
C TRP A 113 2.47 21.62 -6.48
N ALA A 114 1.98 20.38 -6.64
CA ALA A 114 0.75 20.11 -7.39
C ALA A 114 -0.47 20.74 -6.70
N LEU A 115 -0.54 20.66 -5.36
CA LEU A 115 -1.60 21.30 -4.57
C LEU A 115 -1.56 22.83 -4.71
N GLN A 116 -0.38 23.45 -4.60
CA GLN A 116 -0.22 24.90 -4.80
C GLN A 116 -0.61 25.34 -6.22
N SER A 117 -0.43 24.47 -7.21
CA SER A 117 -0.75 24.72 -8.62
C SER A 117 -2.21 24.36 -9.00
N GLY A 118 -2.99 23.83 -8.05
CA GLY A 118 -4.35 23.34 -8.29
C GLY A 118 -4.42 22.19 -9.31
N VAL A 119 -3.41 21.32 -9.33
CA VAL A 119 -3.29 20.15 -10.22
C VAL A 119 -3.72 18.90 -9.46
N HIS A 120 -4.59 18.08 -10.04
CA HIS A 120 -5.10 16.86 -9.40
C HIS A 120 -4.00 15.79 -9.27
N ILE A 121 -4.03 14.99 -8.21
CA ILE A 121 -2.95 14.07 -7.85
C ILE A 121 -3.49 12.65 -7.69
N LEU A 122 -2.85 11.70 -8.35
CA LEU A 122 -2.86 10.29 -7.99
C LEU A 122 -1.48 9.92 -7.43
N LEU A 123 -1.44 9.52 -6.17
CA LEU A 123 -0.20 9.33 -5.40
C LEU A 123 -0.01 7.85 -5.07
N ASP A 124 1.14 7.26 -5.41
CA ASP A 124 1.51 5.94 -4.89
C ASP A 124 1.62 5.95 -3.37
N LYS A 125 1.23 4.84 -2.73
CA LYS A 125 1.42 4.65 -1.29
C LYS A 125 2.88 4.27 -0.95
N PRO A 126 3.36 4.58 0.26
CA PRO A 126 2.73 5.40 1.30
C PRO A 126 2.70 6.89 0.90
N ILE A 127 1.91 7.71 1.60
CA ILE A 127 1.78 9.14 1.28
C ILE A 127 3.14 9.84 1.32
N THR A 128 3.91 9.65 2.40
CA THR A 128 5.32 10.05 2.46
C THR A 128 6.14 8.96 3.16
N ALA A 129 7.46 9.10 3.06
CA ALA A 129 8.42 8.47 3.96
C ALA A 129 9.45 9.54 4.38
N PRO A 130 10.00 9.49 5.60
CA PRO A 130 11.00 10.46 6.03
C PRO A 130 12.25 10.35 5.16
N ALA A 131 12.75 11.50 4.68
CA ALA A 131 13.99 11.59 3.92
C ALA A 131 15.18 11.10 4.76
N HIS A 132 15.23 11.58 6.01
CA HIS A 132 16.27 11.30 6.99
C HIS A 132 15.62 11.09 8.35
N ALA A 133 15.81 9.90 8.93
CA ALA A 133 15.35 9.59 10.29
C ALA A 133 16.54 9.12 11.12
N ALA A 134 16.83 9.78 12.24
CA ALA A 134 17.84 9.35 13.19
C ALA A 134 17.30 8.23 14.10
N SER A 135 15.98 8.20 14.32
CA SER A 135 15.30 7.23 15.17
C SER A 135 13.95 6.76 14.58
N THR A 136 13.36 5.71 15.16
CA THR A 136 11.99 5.28 14.82
C THR A 136 10.93 6.28 15.31
N GLU A 137 11.23 7.06 16.35
CA GLU A 137 10.36 8.16 16.79
C GLU A 137 10.31 9.27 15.73
N ASP A 138 11.43 9.61 15.10
CA ASP A 138 11.48 10.59 14.02
C ASP A 138 10.59 10.15 12.84
N VAL A 139 10.57 8.84 12.53
CA VAL A 139 9.67 8.27 11.53
C VAL A 139 8.22 8.50 11.94
N ALA A 140 7.86 8.21 13.20
CA ALA A 140 6.51 8.39 13.70
C ALA A 140 6.05 9.86 13.58
N GLN A 141 6.88 10.80 14.03
CA GLN A 141 6.59 12.23 14.01
C GLN A 141 6.49 12.77 12.57
N ALA A 142 7.44 12.39 11.70
CA ALA A 142 7.48 12.85 10.31
C ALA A 142 6.23 12.41 9.53
N LEU A 143 5.81 11.15 9.65
CA LEU A 143 4.64 10.63 8.94
C LEU A 143 3.36 11.41 9.28
N TRP A 144 3.14 11.72 10.56
CA TRP A 144 1.94 12.46 10.96
C TRP A 144 2.02 13.92 10.57
N LYS A 145 3.17 14.57 10.82
CA LYS A 145 3.41 15.96 10.45
C LYS A 145 3.22 16.18 8.94
N ASP A 146 3.83 15.35 8.11
CA ASP A 146 3.71 15.43 6.65
C ASP A 146 2.25 15.26 6.20
N PHE A 147 1.52 14.32 6.81
CA PHE A 147 0.10 14.14 6.52
C PHE A 147 -0.70 15.40 6.83
N GLU A 148 -0.50 16.01 8.01
CA GLU A 148 -1.22 17.23 8.41
C GLU A 148 -0.90 18.42 7.50
N GLU A 149 0.37 18.60 7.13
CA GLU A 149 0.80 19.65 6.20
C GLU A 149 0.18 19.48 4.81
N ILE A 150 0.18 18.25 4.28
CA ILE A 150 -0.45 17.94 2.99
C ILE A 150 -1.97 18.14 3.07
N ALA A 151 -2.62 17.72 4.16
CA ALA A 151 -4.06 17.89 4.35
C ALA A 151 -4.46 19.38 4.45
N GLN A 152 -3.66 20.20 5.14
CA GLN A 152 -3.86 21.64 5.21
C GLN A 152 -3.69 22.30 3.83
N ALA A 153 -2.65 21.92 3.08
CA ALA A 153 -2.45 22.41 1.71
C ALA A 153 -3.57 21.99 0.76
N LEU A 154 -4.09 20.76 0.91
CA LEU A 154 -5.21 20.26 0.10
C LEU A 154 -6.49 21.05 0.39
N ALA A 155 -6.77 21.37 1.66
CA ALA A 155 -7.93 22.18 2.05
C ALA A 155 -7.89 23.60 1.46
N ALA A 156 -6.70 24.14 1.19
CA ALA A 156 -6.51 25.43 0.52
C ALA A 156 -6.45 25.33 -1.02
N SER A 157 -6.47 24.12 -1.58
CA SER A 157 -6.34 23.85 -3.01
C SER A 157 -7.69 23.55 -3.66
N ARG A 158 -7.76 23.73 -4.98
CA ARG A 158 -8.85 23.20 -5.82
C ARG A 158 -8.55 21.79 -6.36
N ALA A 159 -7.34 21.30 -6.11
CA ALA A 159 -6.93 19.96 -6.50
C ALA A 159 -7.68 18.89 -5.70
N ARG A 160 -7.57 17.66 -6.17
CA ARG A 160 -7.91 16.47 -5.39
C ARG A 160 -6.65 15.63 -5.26
N LEU A 161 -6.56 14.87 -4.18
CA LEU A 161 -5.47 13.94 -3.96
C LEU A 161 -6.08 12.56 -3.66
N VAL A 162 -5.85 11.63 -4.58
CA VAL A 162 -6.23 10.23 -4.45
C VAL A 162 -4.97 9.42 -4.16
N VAL A 163 -5.02 8.59 -3.14
CA VAL A 163 -3.93 7.67 -2.78
C VAL A 163 -4.20 6.32 -3.46
N GLN A 164 -3.21 5.75 -4.14
CA GLN A 164 -3.27 4.42 -4.75
C GLN A 164 -3.17 3.34 -3.66
N ALA A 165 -4.26 3.19 -2.90
CA ALA A 165 -4.47 2.11 -1.95
C ALA A 165 -5.55 1.15 -2.48
N GLN A 166 -5.17 0.31 -3.45
CA GLN A 166 -6.13 -0.42 -4.28
C GLN A 166 -7.06 -1.38 -3.52
N ARG A 167 -6.77 -1.75 -2.26
CA ARG A 167 -7.61 -2.68 -1.49
C ARG A 167 -9.04 -2.17 -1.31
N ARG A 168 -9.25 -0.86 -1.26
CA ARG A 168 -10.58 -0.25 -1.19
C ARG A 168 -11.42 -0.45 -2.47
N MET A 169 -10.75 -0.57 -3.62
CA MET A 169 -11.37 -0.84 -4.92
C MET A 169 -11.37 -2.33 -5.29
N HIS A 170 -10.89 -3.20 -4.40
CA HIS A 170 -10.84 -4.63 -4.64
C HIS A 170 -12.23 -5.26 -4.50
N ALA A 171 -12.73 -5.93 -5.54
CA ALA A 171 -14.11 -6.43 -5.59
C ALA A 171 -14.53 -7.26 -4.36
N GLY A 172 -13.67 -8.16 -3.89
CA GLY A 172 -13.94 -8.96 -2.69
C GLY A 172 -13.99 -8.15 -1.39
N TYR A 173 -13.13 -7.14 -1.26
CA TYR A 173 -13.13 -6.28 -0.07
C TYR A 173 -14.26 -5.25 -0.12
N GLY A 174 -14.61 -4.76 -1.31
CA GLY A 174 -15.80 -3.93 -1.53
C GLY A 174 -17.09 -4.70 -1.24
N PHE A 175 -17.17 -5.99 -1.59
CA PHE A 175 -18.27 -6.86 -1.17
C PHE A 175 -18.34 -6.96 0.35
N ILE A 176 -17.24 -7.31 1.01
CA ILE A 176 -17.16 -7.40 2.48
C ILE A 176 -17.61 -6.10 3.14
N LYS A 177 -17.13 -4.95 2.68
CA LYS A 177 -17.47 -3.65 3.27
C LYS A 177 -18.97 -3.35 3.17
N ARG A 178 -19.57 -3.53 1.99
CA ARG A 178 -21.02 -3.31 1.79
C ARG A 178 -21.83 -4.29 2.62
N TYR A 179 -21.50 -5.57 2.55
CA TYR A 179 -22.16 -6.62 3.32
C TYR A 179 -22.10 -6.34 4.82
N LEU A 180 -20.94 -5.92 5.31
CA LEU A 180 -20.75 -5.54 6.70
C LEU A 180 -21.60 -4.32 7.07
N ASP A 181 -21.54 -3.23 6.30
CA ASP A 181 -22.31 -2.01 6.55
C ASP A 181 -23.82 -2.31 6.64
N ASP A 182 -24.36 -3.04 5.66
CA ASP A 182 -25.77 -3.43 5.62
C ASP A 182 -26.15 -4.26 6.86
N PHE A 183 -25.30 -5.24 7.22
CA PHE A 183 -25.54 -6.11 8.37
C PHE A 183 -25.49 -5.35 9.71
N LEU A 184 -24.52 -4.44 9.90
CA LEU A 184 -24.47 -3.65 11.13
C LEU A 184 -25.62 -2.66 11.22
N GLN A 185 -26.09 -2.13 10.09
CA GLN A 185 -27.25 -1.25 10.04
C GLN A 185 -28.53 -2.00 10.41
N GLU A 186 -28.69 -3.24 9.95
CA GLU A 186 -29.88 -4.06 10.23
C GLU A 186 -29.91 -4.55 11.68
N TYR A 187 -28.80 -5.10 12.19
CA TYR A 187 -28.77 -5.79 13.48
C TYR A 187 -28.20 -4.96 14.64
N GLY A 188 -27.52 -3.84 14.37
CA GLY A 188 -26.96 -2.95 15.40
C GLY A 188 -25.85 -3.58 16.26
N VAL A 189 -25.31 -4.74 15.85
CA VAL A 189 -24.19 -5.41 16.53
C VAL A 189 -22.89 -4.95 15.89
N PRO A 190 -21.90 -4.41 16.62
CA PRO A 190 -20.64 -3.99 16.03
C PRO A 190 -19.71 -5.19 15.74
N VAL A 191 -18.69 -4.97 14.92
CA VAL A 191 -17.54 -5.87 14.78
C VAL A 191 -16.92 -6.10 16.15
N SER A 192 -16.86 -7.35 16.59
CA SER A 192 -16.30 -7.77 17.89
C SER A 192 -14.86 -8.26 17.79
N PHE A 193 -14.43 -8.72 16.61
CA PHE A 193 -13.07 -9.18 16.36
C PHE A 193 -12.66 -8.92 14.91
N LEU A 194 -11.44 -8.45 14.70
CA LEU A 194 -10.80 -8.38 13.39
C LEU A 194 -9.37 -8.90 13.50
N ASP A 195 -9.06 -9.90 12.67
CA ASP A 195 -7.73 -10.44 12.50
C ASP A 195 -7.32 -10.37 11.04
N LEU A 196 -6.16 -9.79 10.78
CA LEU A 196 -5.58 -9.64 9.45
C LEU A 196 -4.15 -10.18 9.45
N TYR A 197 -3.87 -11.05 8.50
CA TYR A 197 -2.55 -11.64 8.31
C TYR A 197 -2.10 -11.45 6.87
N HIS A 198 -0.85 -11.01 6.72
CA HIS A 198 -0.20 -10.87 5.44
C HIS A 198 1.24 -11.34 5.47
N ALA A 199 1.54 -12.28 4.58
CA ALA A 199 2.87 -12.77 4.29
C ALA A 199 3.27 -12.45 2.85
N ASP A 200 4.48 -11.89 2.68
CA ASP A 200 5.00 -11.49 1.37
C ASP A 200 5.86 -12.56 0.69
N GLY A 201 6.33 -13.56 1.45
CA GLY A 201 7.15 -14.66 0.97
C GLY A 201 8.46 -14.22 0.32
N MET A 202 9.04 -13.10 0.78
CA MET A 202 10.29 -12.57 0.25
C MET A 202 11.44 -13.02 1.13
N TRP A 203 12.34 -13.85 0.57
CA TRP A 203 13.56 -14.27 1.23
C TRP A 203 14.72 -13.37 0.79
N VAL A 204 15.12 -12.47 1.69
CA VAL A 204 16.23 -11.52 1.51
C VAL A 204 17.57 -12.22 1.73
N MET A 205 18.51 -12.09 0.80
CA MET A 205 19.88 -12.59 0.98
C MET A 205 20.70 -11.64 1.86
N PRO A 206 21.79 -12.12 2.48
CA PRO A 206 22.59 -11.33 3.40
C PRO A 206 23.16 -10.01 2.82
N ASP A 207 23.42 -9.94 1.52
CA ASP A 207 23.95 -8.77 0.81
C ASP A 207 22.85 -7.82 0.30
N GLU A 208 21.58 -8.22 0.36
CA GLU A 208 20.45 -7.50 -0.24
C GLU A 208 19.74 -6.54 0.72
N TRP A 209 20.22 -6.38 1.95
CA TRP A 209 19.56 -5.52 2.95
C TRP A 209 19.66 -4.02 2.62
N ASP A 210 20.72 -3.60 1.92
CA ASP A 210 20.98 -2.22 1.51
C ASP A 210 20.30 -1.78 0.20
N ARG A 211 19.41 -2.61 -0.34
CA ARG A 211 18.67 -2.32 -1.56
C ARG A 211 17.80 -1.05 -1.45
N GLU A 212 17.54 -0.42 -2.60
CA GLU A 212 16.64 0.74 -2.70
C GLU A 212 15.15 0.34 -2.81
N HIS A 213 14.85 -0.86 -3.31
CA HIS A 213 13.48 -1.33 -3.40
C HIS A 213 13.04 -1.96 -2.08
N HIS A 214 11.89 -1.54 -1.54
CA HIS A 214 11.46 -1.96 -0.18
C HIS A 214 12.60 -1.78 0.84
N ALA A 215 13.28 -0.63 0.79
CA ALA A 215 14.47 -0.37 1.57
C ALA A 215 14.19 -0.38 3.08
N TYR A 216 15.03 -1.11 3.83
CA TYR A 216 15.00 -1.08 5.31
C TYR A 216 16.03 -0.13 5.90
N LYS A 217 17.11 0.15 5.16
CA LYS A 217 18.25 0.98 5.61
C LYS A 217 17.88 2.40 6.06
N HIS A 218 16.66 2.83 5.77
CA HIS A 218 16.11 4.12 6.19
C HIS A 218 15.21 4.02 7.43
N ARG A 219 15.41 3.00 8.28
CA ARG A 219 14.64 2.74 9.52
C ARG A 219 13.15 2.43 9.33
N THR A 220 12.66 2.46 8.11
CA THR A 220 11.29 2.08 7.74
C THR A 220 11.27 0.64 7.25
N GLY A 221 10.35 -0.16 7.74
CA GLY A 221 10.27 -1.57 7.39
C GLY A 221 8.95 -1.97 6.73
N LYS A 222 8.58 -3.22 6.94
CA LYS A 222 7.40 -3.84 6.32
C LYS A 222 6.12 -3.03 6.57
N LEU A 223 6.00 -2.39 7.73
CA LEU A 223 4.83 -1.59 8.08
C LEU A 223 4.57 -0.52 7.01
N LEU A 224 5.58 0.30 6.68
CA LEU A 224 5.45 1.36 5.68
C LEU A 224 5.34 0.84 4.24
N HIS A 225 5.93 -0.33 3.97
CA HIS A 225 5.89 -0.96 2.64
C HIS A 225 4.55 -1.61 2.35
N SER A 226 4.38 -2.90 2.67
CA SER A 226 3.15 -3.64 2.39
C SER A 226 2.12 -3.52 3.51
N GLY A 227 2.57 -3.23 4.74
CA GLY A 227 1.72 -3.05 5.92
C GLY A 227 0.70 -1.91 5.78
N TYR A 228 1.03 -0.85 5.05
CA TYR A 228 0.14 0.29 4.78
C TYR A 228 -1.24 -0.18 4.30
N HIS A 229 -1.29 -1.13 3.34
CA HIS A 229 -2.56 -1.64 2.81
C HIS A 229 -3.42 -2.34 3.87
N PHE A 230 -2.81 -2.96 4.87
CA PHE A 230 -3.52 -3.74 5.88
C PHE A 230 -3.90 -2.89 7.09
N VAL A 231 -3.09 -1.90 7.44
CA VAL A 231 -3.50 -0.85 8.39
C VAL A 231 -4.68 -0.07 7.81
N ASP A 232 -4.63 0.28 6.52
CA ASP A 232 -5.73 0.92 5.82
C ASP A 232 -7.00 0.06 5.80
N LEU A 233 -6.87 -1.21 5.45
CA LEU A 233 -7.99 -2.15 5.44
C LEU A 233 -8.60 -2.34 6.85
N CYS A 234 -7.76 -2.46 7.89
CA CYS A 234 -8.22 -2.49 9.29
C CYS A 234 -9.05 -1.25 9.60
N SER A 235 -8.50 -0.06 9.34
CA SER A 235 -9.15 1.21 9.58
C SER A 235 -10.50 1.28 8.88
N TRP A 236 -10.50 1.03 7.57
CA TRP A 236 -11.68 1.15 6.70
C TRP A 236 -12.81 0.18 7.09
N LEU A 237 -12.49 -1.07 7.42
CA LEU A 237 -13.52 -2.02 7.86
C LEU A 237 -14.11 -1.63 9.22
N LEU A 238 -13.26 -1.19 10.14
CA LEU A 238 -13.68 -0.83 11.51
C LEU A 238 -14.38 0.54 11.57
N GLU A 239 -14.28 1.40 10.56
CA GLU A 239 -15.13 2.59 10.40
C GLU A 239 -16.62 2.25 10.41
N SER A 240 -17.00 1.05 9.94
CA SER A 240 -18.40 0.58 9.95
C SER A 240 -18.98 0.57 11.38
N ASN A 241 -18.16 0.32 12.40
CA ASN A 241 -18.60 0.36 13.79
C ASN A 241 -19.05 1.76 14.22
N GLN A 242 -18.40 2.83 13.74
CA GLN A 242 -18.76 4.19 14.14
C GLN A 242 -20.16 4.57 13.63
N ARG A 243 -20.58 4.02 12.48
CA ARG A 243 -21.92 4.24 11.92
C ARG A 243 -22.99 3.52 12.74
N ALA A 244 -22.72 2.30 13.20
CA ALA A 244 -23.65 1.51 13.99
C ALA A 244 -23.71 1.95 15.47
N LYS A 245 -22.57 2.26 16.07
CA LYS A 245 -22.42 2.74 17.46
C LYS A 245 -21.26 3.75 17.57
N PRO A 246 -21.52 5.06 17.54
CA PRO A 246 -20.48 6.11 17.56
C PRO A 246 -19.74 6.26 18.90
N ALA A 247 -19.84 5.29 19.81
CA ALA A 247 -19.36 5.39 21.18
C ALA A 247 -17.91 4.90 21.39
N ALA A 248 -17.26 4.32 20.37
CA ALA A 248 -15.87 3.90 20.48
C ALA A 248 -14.94 5.10 20.56
N ARG A 249 -14.13 5.18 21.63
CA ARG A 249 -13.30 6.36 21.92
C ARG A 249 -11.81 6.09 21.83
N GLN A 250 -11.39 4.83 21.89
CA GLN A 250 -9.98 4.54 22.10
C GLN A 250 -9.52 3.22 21.53
N LEU A 251 -8.32 3.20 20.95
CA LEU A 251 -7.55 2.02 20.58
C LEU A 251 -6.37 1.88 21.54
N GLU A 252 -6.26 0.72 22.18
CA GLU A 252 -5.09 0.30 22.95
C GLU A 252 -4.43 -0.88 22.25
N PHE A 253 -3.12 -0.86 22.10
CA PHE A 253 -2.41 -1.95 21.43
C PHE A 253 -0.98 -2.12 21.90
N GLN A 254 -0.43 -3.30 21.61
CA GLN A 254 0.96 -3.65 21.80
C GLN A 254 1.53 -4.13 20.47
N VAL A 255 2.83 -3.91 20.27
CA VAL A 255 3.55 -4.34 19.09
C VAL A 255 4.69 -5.29 19.45
N GLN A 256 4.98 -6.21 18.55
CA GLN A 256 6.23 -6.96 18.51
C GLN A 256 6.80 -6.87 17.11
N THR A 257 8.12 -6.77 17.01
CA THR A 257 8.83 -6.74 15.74
C THR A 257 9.80 -7.90 15.65
N PHE A 258 10.08 -8.31 14.42
CA PHE A 258 11.20 -9.19 14.07
C PHE A 258 12.12 -8.37 13.17
N GLU A 259 13.39 -8.25 13.55
CA GLU A 259 14.33 -7.34 12.91
C GLU A 259 15.24 -8.09 11.92
N PRO A 260 15.87 -7.38 10.95
CA PRO A 260 16.82 -8.00 10.03
C PRO A 260 17.95 -8.79 10.71
N LYS A 261 18.47 -8.31 11.85
CA LYS A 261 19.47 -9.03 12.65
C LYS A 261 18.95 -10.39 13.17
N ASP A 262 17.67 -10.45 13.53
CA ASP A 262 17.05 -11.68 14.03
C ASP A 262 16.87 -12.68 12.88
N PHE A 263 16.58 -12.17 11.67
CA PHE A 263 16.51 -12.99 10.45
C PHE A 263 17.86 -13.58 10.06
N LEU A 264 18.93 -12.79 10.11
CA LEU A 264 20.28 -13.25 9.84
C LEU A 264 20.70 -14.32 10.85
N ALA A 265 20.45 -14.10 12.15
CA ALA A 265 20.73 -15.07 13.20
C ALA A 265 19.90 -16.38 13.03
N LEU A 266 18.63 -16.27 12.64
CA LEU A 266 17.78 -17.45 12.38
C LEU A 266 18.35 -18.36 11.28
N LEU A 267 19.01 -17.77 10.28
CA LEU A 267 19.52 -18.46 9.09
C LEU A 267 21.04 -18.66 9.09
N GLU A 268 21.72 -18.31 10.17
CA GLU A 268 23.17 -18.48 10.32
C GLU A 268 23.58 -19.94 10.05
N GLY A 269 24.59 -20.14 9.20
CA GLY A 269 25.05 -21.45 8.72
C GLY A 269 24.07 -22.22 7.82
N ARG A 270 22.80 -21.81 7.72
CA ARG A 270 21.79 -22.48 6.90
C ARG A 270 21.92 -22.12 5.42
N TYR A 271 22.36 -20.90 5.10
CA TYR A 271 22.65 -20.50 3.72
C TYR A 271 23.69 -21.41 3.07
N GLU A 272 24.79 -21.71 3.78
CA GLU A 272 25.86 -22.59 3.28
C GLU A 272 25.34 -24.00 3.03
N ARG A 273 24.47 -24.50 3.92
CA ARG A 273 23.84 -25.81 3.76
C ARG A 273 22.89 -25.88 2.57
N LEU A 274 22.21 -24.78 2.24
CA LEU A 274 21.20 -24.73 1.18
C LEU A 274 21.80 -24.44 -0.21
N PHE A 275 22.82 -23.60 -0.28
CA PHE A 275 23.39 -23.11 -1.55
C PHE A 275 24.86 -23.52 -1.78
N GLY A 276 25.54 -24.03 -0.75
CA GLY A 276 26.98 -24.26 -0.75
C GLY A 276 27.76 -23.01 -0.28
N PRO A 277 28.90 -23.18 0.40
CA PRO A 277 29.63 -22.08 1.04
C PRO A 277 30.11 -21.02 0.04
N GLU A 278 30.45 -21.41 -1.18
CA GLU A 278 30.93 -20.48 -2.22
C GLU A 278 29.84 -19.56 -2.78
N GLN A 279 28.56 -19.87 -2.54
CA GLN A 279 27.43 -19.12 -3.08
C GLN A 279 26.77 -18.20 -2.04
N VAL A 280 27.20 -18.24 -0.78
CA VAL A 280 26.61 -17.42 0.28
C VAL A 280 27.18 -16.00 0.19
N PRO A 281 26.34 -14.98 -0.04
CA PRO A 281 26.81 -13.60 -0.09
C PRO A 281 27.29 -13.10 1.28
N THR A 282 28.25 -12.18 1.27
CA THR A 282 28.71 -11.50 2.48
C THR A 282 27.58 -10.64 3.07
N PRO A 283 27.25 -10.80 4.36
CA PRO A 283 26.25 -9.96 5.01
C PRO A 283 26.65 -8.48 5.03
N VAL A 284 25.68 -7.58 4.83
CA VAL A 284 25.84 -6.15 5.11
C VAL A 284 25.34 -5.79 6.52
N PRO A 285 25.79 -4.67 7.12
CA PRO A 285 25.29 -4.22 8.42
C PRO A 285 23.79 -3.90 8.41
N VAL A 286 23.07 -4.27 9.47
CA VAL A 286 21.59 -4.15 9.54
C VAL A 286 21.06 -3.51 10.84
N GLU A 287 21.92 -2.95 11.68
CA GLU A 287 21.60 -2.50 13.04
C GLU A 287 20.62 -1.32 13.05
N THR A 288 20.65 -0.51 12.00
CA THR A 288 19.79 0.68 11.82
C THR A 288 18.60 0.41 10.91
N HIS A 289 18.43 -0.82 10.43
CA HIS A 289 17.35 -1.13 9.49
C HIS A 289 15.97 -1.12 10.18
N GLY A 290 14.93 -0.87 9.38
CA GLY A 290 13.54 -0.98 9.81
C GLY A 290 13.09 -2.43 10.04
N GLU A 291 11.91 -2.57 10.62
CA GLU A 291 11.32 -3.85 11.01
C GLU A 291 11.04 -4.78 9.80
N MET A 292 11.43 -6.05 9.91
CA MET A 292 11.13 -7.05 8.88
C MET A 292 9.71 -7.59 9.03
N ASP A 293 9.32 -7.93 10.27
CA ASP A 293 7.97 -8.34 10.60
C ASP A 293 7.40 -7.46 11.71
N LEU A 294 6.07 -7.38 11.76
CA LEU A 294 5.34 -6.71 12.81
C LEU A 294 4.10 -7.50 13.19
N THR A 295 3.90 -7.73 14.48
CA THR A 295 2.62 -8.17 15.05
C THR A 295 2.06 -7.07 15.92
N LEU A 296 0.75 -6.83 15.82
CA LEU A 296 0.00 -5.92 16.65
C LEU A 296 -1.20 -6.66 17.23
N MET A 297 -1.38 -6.52 18.54
CA MET A 297 -2.59 -6.98 19.24
C MET A 297 -3.16 -5.80 20.00
N GLY A 298 -4.46 -5.58 19.88
CA GLY A 298 -5.11 -4.43 20.48
C GLY A 298 -6.60 -4.63 20.74
N ARG A 299 -7.18 -3.58 21.31
CA ARG A 299 -8.59 -3.51 21.67
C ARG A 299 -9.13 -2.10 21.45
N ILE A 300 -10.35 -2.03 20.96
CA ILE A 300 -11.13 -0.81 20.80
C ILE A 300 -12.11 -0.73 21.96
N LEU A 301 -12.07 0.38 22.69
CA LEU A 301 -12.85 0.61 23.90
C LEU A 301 -13.99 1.58 23.66
N THR A 302 -15.12 1.27 24.28
CA THR A 302 -16.31 2.13 24.43
C THR A 302 -16.54 2.34 25.92
N GLY A 303 -16.08 3.48 26.44
CA GLY A 303 -15.98 3.68 27.89
C GLY A 303 -15.00 2.68 28.50
N GLU A 304 -15.45 1.89 29.48
CA GLU A 304 -14.67 0.84 30.14
C GLU A 304 -14.81 -0.54 29.47
N THR A 305 -15.68 -0.67 28.47
CA THR A 305 -15.97 -1.95 27.82
C THR A 305 -15.15 -2.15 26.56
N VAL A 306 -14.72 -3.39 26.31
CA VAL A 306 -14.09 -3.78 25.05
C VAL A 306 -15.17 -4.03 24.02
N GLN A 307 -15.15 -3.23 22.94
CA GLN A 307 -16.05 -3.41 21.81
C GLN A 307 -15.47 -4.37 20.77
N THR A 308 -14.18 -4.22 20.45
CA THR A 308 -13.53 -4.98 19.38
C THR A 308 -12.13 -5.38 19.79
N LEU A 309 -11.75 -6.62 19.54
CA LEU A 309 -10.37 -7.08 19.59
C LEU A 309 -9.76 -7.01 18.19
N VAL A 310 -8.53 -6.50 18.08
CA VAL A 310 -7.83 -6.30 16.80
C VAL A 310 -6.50 -7.04 16.83
N SER A 311 -6.21 -7.73 15.75
CA SER A 311 -5.01 -8.53 15.55
C SER A 311 -4.48 -8.29 14.13
N LEU A 312 -3.21 -7.92 14.00
CA LEU A 312 -2.56 -7.67 12.72
C LEU A 312 -1.20 -8.36 12.70
N GLN A 313 -0.96 -9.22 11.70
CA GLN A 313 0.34 -9.87 11.47
C GLN A 313 0.85 -9.51 10.08
N LEU A 314 1.99 -8.84 10.06
CA LEU A 314 2.71 -8.48 8.86
C LEU A 314 4.03 -9.25 8.88
N LEU A 315 4.10 -10.34 8.12
CA LEU A 315 5.30 -11.18 8.04
C LEU A 315 5.99 -11.08 6.68
N GLN A 316 7.23 -10.66 6.66
CA GLN A 316 8.10 -10.85 5.51
C GLN A 316 8.90 -12.14 5.61
N ASN A 317 9.35 -12.49 6.82
CA ASN A 317 9.92 -13.80 7.12
C ASN A 317 8.83 -14.88 7.03
N SER A 318 8.61 -15.36 5.82
CA SER A 318 7.49 -16.24 5.49
C SER A 318 7.86 -17.10 4.29
N PHE A 319 7.00 -18.07 3.97
CA PHE A 319 7.25 -19.04 2.91
C PHE A 319 7.66 -18.39 1.58
N SER A 320 8.84 -18.76 1.10
CA SER A 320 9.42 -18.31 -0.16
C SER A 320 9.78 -19.51 -1.02
N ARG A 321 9.70 -19.34 -2.34
CA ARG A 321 10.19 -20.30 -3.33
C ARG A 321 11.55 -19.92 -3.90
N ARG A 322 12.25 -18.96 -3.29
CA ARG A 322 13.60 -18.60 -3.71
C ARG A 322 14.50 -19.83 -3.64
N ALA A 323 15.09 -20.18 -4.77
CA ALA A 323 15.93 -21.36 -4.92
C ALA A 323 17.39 -21.00 -5.30
N SER A 324 17.71 -19.71 -5.39
CA SER A 324 19.05 -19.22 -5.74
C SER A 324 19.40 -17.98 -4.91
N PRO A 325 20.67 -17.85 -4.46
CA PRO A 325 21.14 -16.64 -3.80
C PRO A 325 21.40 -15.49 -4.77
N ALA A 326 21.40 -15.72 -6.08
CA ALA A 326 21.59 -14.66 -7.06
C ALA A 326 20.45 -13.62 -6.98
N PRO A 327 20.76 -12.32 -7.18
CA PRO A 327 19.73 -11.28 -7.18
C PRO A 327 18.79 -11.46 -8.39
N PRO A 328 17.49 -11.19 -8.22
CA PRO A 328 16.53 -11.29 -9.33
C PRO A 328 16.74 -10.19 -10.37
N SER A 329 16.41 -10.50 -11.63
CA SER A 329 16.40 -9.51 -12.72
C SER A 329 15.30 -8.45 -12.57
N ASP A 330 14.20 -8.78 -11.87
CA ASP A 330 13.15 -7.84 -11.47
C ASP A 330 13.07 -7.87 -9.93
N PRO A 331 13.33 -6.75 -9.24
CA PRO A 331 13.29 -6.72 -7.78
C PRO A 331 11.90 -7.00 -7.17
N TYR A 332 10.83 -6.90 -7.96
CA TYR A 332 9.46 -7.13 -7.50
C TYR A 332 8.97 -8.57 -7.73
N LYS A 333 9.54 -9.30 -8.69
CA LYS A 333 9.07 -10.63 -9.15
C LYS A 333 10.22 -11.49 -9.66
N GLY A 334 10.13 -12.81 -9.52
CA GLY A 334 11.12 -13.72 -10.11
C GLY A 334 12.19 -14.24 -9.15
N ALA A 335 12.10 -13.88 -7.87
CA ALA A 335 12.93 -14.42 -6.79
C ALA A 335 12.20 -15.48 -5.96
N GLY A 336 11.09 -16.05 -6.45
CA GLY A 336 10.28 -17.00 -5.69
C GLY A 336 9.37 -16.33 -4.63
N ARG A 337 9.00 -15.06 -4.84
CA ARG A 337 8.09 -14.33 -3.95
C ARG A 337 6.68 -14.90 -4.03
N VAL A 338 6.11 -15.31 -2.89
CA VAL A 338 4.77 -15.92 -2.80
C VAL A 338 3.93 -15.23 -1.74
N ARG A 339 2.74 -14.73 -2.10
CA ARG A 339 1.87 -14.00 -1.18
C ARG A 339 0.85 -14.91 -0.51
N HIS A 340 0.77 -14.84 0.82
CA HIS A 340 -0.35 -15.38 1.61
C HIS A 340 -1.05 -14.26 2.37
N GLU A 341 -2.38 -14.30 2.38
CA GLU A 341 -3.22 -13.27 2.97
C GLU A 341 -4.49 -13.93 3.51
N ARG A 342 -4.87 -13.58 4.74
CA ARG A 342 -6.15 -13.96 5.32
C ARG A 342 -6.73 -12.86 6.17
N MET A 343 -8.05 -12.85 6.26
CA MET A 343 -8.81 -11.98 7.15
C MET A 343 -9.84 -12.83 7.88
N ASN A 344 -10.09 -12.53 9.15
CA ASN A 344 -11.20 -13.07 9.91
C ASN A 344 -11.89 -11.93 10.66
N LEU A 345 -13.17 -11.68 10.35
CA LEU A 345 -13.99 -10.64 10.96
C LEU A 345 -15.20 -11.27 11.63
N GLN A 346 -15.46 -10.92 12.89
CA GLN A 346 -16.63 -11.37 13.65
C GLN A 346 -17.54 -10.20 13.98
N VAL A 347 -18.85 -10.41 13.88
CA VAL A 347 -19.89 -9.50 14.37
C VAL A 347 -20.69 -10.22 15.45
N GLY A 348 -20.17 -10.18 16.68
CA GLY A 348 -20.74 -10.90 17.81
C GLY A 348 -20.97 -12.38 17.49
N PRO A 349 -22.11 -12.96 17.89
CA PRO A 349 -22.46 -14.36 17.60
C PRO A 349 -23.19 -14.55 16.25
N LEU A 350 -23.35 -13.49 15.44
CA LEU A 350 -24.31 -13.49 14.33
C LEU A 350 -23.68 -13.69 12.95
N LEU A 351 -22.47 -13.18 12.73
CA LEU A 351 -21.83 -13.19 11.42
C LEU A 351 -20.32 -13.36 11.54
N ASN A 352 -19.77 -14.16 10.64
CA ASN A 352 -18.34 -14.27 10.40
C ASN A 352 -18.02 -14.10 8.91
N LEU A 353 -17.09 -13.20 8.60
CA LEU A 353 -16.58 -12.96 7.25
C LEU A 353 -15.10 -13.33 7.22
N GLN A 354 -14.70 -14.19 6.27
CA GLN A 354 -13.30 -14.58 6.09
C GLN A 354 -12.81 -14.29 4.68
N VAL A 355 -11.52 -14.00 4.56
CA VAL A 355 -10.80 -13.92 3.29
C VAL A 355 -9.69 -14.95 3.27
N HIS A 356 -9.53 -15.62 2.14
CA HIS A 356 -8.44 -16.55 1.88
C HIS A 356 -7.78 -16.23 0.53
N SER A 357 -6.50 -15.84 0.54
CA SER A 357 -5.70 -15.61 -0.66
C SER A 357 -4.33 -16.26 -0.48
N TYR A 358 -4.10 -17.37 -1.18
CA TYR A 358 -2.90 -18.19 -1.02
C TYR A 358 -2.32 -18.56 -2.38
N GLN A 359 -1.08 -18.14 -2.61
CA GLN A 359 -0.30 -18.50 -3.78
C GLN A 359 0.65 -19.67 -3.46
N SER A 360 0.97 -20.49 -4.46
CA SER A 360 2.03 -21.52 -4.37
C SER A 360 3.08 -21.37 -5.47
N TYR A 361 2.93 -20.41 -6.38
CA TYR A 361 3.88 -20.12 -7.44
C TYR A 361 3.92 -18.63 -7.76
N GLU A 362 5.04 -18.20 -8.34
CA GLU A 362 5.21 -16.82 -8.76
C GLU A 362 4.76 -16.60 -10.20
N THR A 363 4.56 -15.35 -10.59
CA THR A 363 4.04 -14.98 -11.93
C THR A 363 4.83 -15.55 -13.11
N ARG A 364 6.11 -15.92 -12.96
CA ARG A 364 6.96 -16.45 -14.05
C ARG A 364 6.78 -17.95 -14.30
N ASP A 365 6.16 -18.68 -13.37
CA ASP A 365 5.85 -20.11 -13.51
C ASP A 365 4.64 -20.31 -14.44
N HIS A 366 4.77 -19.94 -15.71
CA HIS A 366 3.73 -20.13 -16.73
C HIS A 366 3.51 -21.61 -17.12
N ARG A 367 4.37 -22.52 -16.63
CA ARG A 367 4.44 -23.90 -17.13
C ARG A 367 3.34 -24.81 -16.58
N VAL A 368 2.69 -24.47 -15.46
CA VAL A 368 1.52 -25.17 -14.91
C VAL A 368 0.67 -24.18 -14.10
N GLN A 369 -0.47 -23.75 -14.62
CA GLN A 369 -1.48 -23.11 -13.77
C GLN A 369 -2.36 -24.21 -13.16
N PRO A 370 -2.37 -24.40 -11.83
CA PRO A 370 -3.30 -25.32 -11.20
C PRO A 370 -4.75 -24.87 -11.44
N ALA A 371 -5.70 -25.77 -11.20
CA ALA A 371 -7.10 -25.37 -11.11
C ALA A 371 -7.27 -24.24 -10.07
N TYR A 372 -8.27 -23.39 -10.28
CA TYR A 372 -8.55 -22.31 -9.35
C TYR A 372 -8.80 -22.85 -7.93
N GLY A 373 -8.19 -22.21 -6.95
CA GLY A 373 -8.25 -22.57 -5.54
C GLY A 373 -6.95 -22.21 -4.81
N PRO A 374 -6.77 -22.66 -3.56
CA PRO A 374 -5.52 -22.47 -2.82
C PRO A 374 -4.29 -22.89 -3.62
N GLY A 375 -3.32 -21.98 -3.72
CA GLY A 375 -2.12 -22.14 -4.55
C GLY A 375 -2.19 -21.34 -5.86
N HIS A 376 -3.38 -21.08 -6.40
CA HIS A 376 -3.54 -20.30 -7.63
C HIS A 376 -3.04 -18.85 -7.47
N LEU A 377 -2.43 -18.29 -8.52
CA LEU A 377 -1.84 -16.94 -8.52
C LEU A 377 -2.85 -15.86 -8.09
N ASP A 378 -4.07 -15.98 -8.60
CA ASP A 378 -5.19 -15.08 -8.32
C ASP A 378 -6.17 -15.64 -7.28
N HIS A 379 -5.79 -16.62 -6.45
CA HIS A 379 -6.71 -17.14 -5.42
C HIS A 379 -7.15 -16.03 -4.48
N PHE A 380 -8.47 -15.76 -4.44
CA PHE A 380 -9.09 -14.85 -3.49
C PHE A 380 -10.54 -15.28 -3.28
N ASP A 381 -10.78 -15.94 -2.15
CA ASP A 381 -12.10 -16.42 -1.77
C ASP A 381 -12.61 -15.65 -0.54
N VAL A 382 -13.91 -15.33 -0.53
CA VAL A 382 -14.62 -14.77 0.62
C VAL A 382 -15.59 -15.82 1.15
N TYR A 383 -15.49 -16.13 2.44
CA TYR A 383 -16.43 -17.02 3.12
C TYR A 383 -17.34 -16.20 4.03
N VAL A 384 -18.64 -16.52 4.02
CA VAL A 384 -19.65 -15.88 4.85
C VAL A 384 -20.35 -16.95 5.67
N PHE A 385 -20.28 -16.85 6.99
CA PHE A 385 -21.02 -17.71 7.92
C PHE A 385 -22.02 -16.89 8.72
N ARG A 386 -23.24 -17.42 8.89
CA ARG A 386 -24.33 -16.73 9.60
C ARG A 386 -24.94 -17.61 10.67
N ASN A 387 -25.42 -16.99 11.72
CA ASN A 387 -26.44 -17.57 12.57
C ASN A 387 -27.80 -17.48 11.87
N SER A 388 -28.04 -18.33 10.88
CA SER A 388 -29.22 -18.28 10.01
C SER A 388 -30.55 -18.34 10.75
N ASP A 389 -30.60 -19.00 11.91
CA ASP A 389 -31.83 -19.06 12.71
C ASP A 389 -32.18 -17.70 13.34
N ALA A 390 -31.16 -16.85 13.58
CA ALA A 390 -31.33 -15.51 14.14
C ALA A 390 -31.45 -14.41 13.09
N VAL A 391 -30.70 -14.51 11.98
CA VAL A 391 -30.56 -13.43 10.98
C VAL A 391 -31.00 -13.82 9.56
N GLY A 392 -31.50 -15.05 9.39
CA GLY A 392 -31.87 -15.59 8.08
C GLY A 392 -30.69 -15.84 7.14
N GLY A 393 -31.01 -16.18 5.89
CA GLY A 393 -30.03 -16.48 4.86
C GLY A 393 -29.31 -17.83 5.03
N PRO A 394 -28.45 -18.22 4.08
CA PRO A 394 -27.72 -19.49 4.13
C PRO A 394 -26.66 -19.49 5.24
N HIS A 395 -26.48 -20.66 5.88
CA HIS A 395 -25.49 -20.86 6.95
C HIS A 395 -24.05 -20.57 6.50
N PHE A 396 -23.75 -20.85 5.22
CA PHE A 396 -22.45 -20.69 4.62
C PHE A 396 -22.56 -20.31 3.14
N GLU A 397 -21.73 -19.36 2.71
CA GLU A 397 -21.48 -19.04 1.30
C GLU A 397 -19.98 -18.89 1.01
N LYS A 398 -19.57 -19.37 -0.16
CA LYS A 398 -18.23 -19.18 -0.72
C LYS A 398 -18.31 -18.37 -2.01
N LEU A 399 -17.55 -17.29 -2.08
CA LEU A 399 -17.47 -16.40 -3.24
C LEU A 399 -16.04 -16.36 -3.80
N GLU A 400 -15.86 -16.75 -5.05
CA GLU A 400 -14.55 -16.92 -5.72
C GLU A 400 -14.17 -15.67 -6.55
N PHE A 401 -13.86 -14.55 -5.89
CA PHE A 401 -13.53 -13.29 -6.57
C PHE A 401 -12.27 -13.38 -7.43
N GLY A 402 -11.30 -14.18 -6.99
CA GLY A 402 -10.08 -14.44 -7.74
C GLY A 402 -10.32 -15.04 -9.12
N LYS A 403 -11.28 -15.95 -9.22
CA LYS A 403 -11.69 -16.63 -10.45
C LYS A 403 -12.39 -15.67 -11.40
N ALA A 404 -13.30 -14.85 -10.86
CA ALA A 404 -14.04 -13.85 -11.63
C ALA A 404 -13.14 -12.74 -12.22
N ALA A 405 -11.96 -12.52 -11.64
CA ALA A 405 -11.03 -11.48 -12.09
C ALA A 405 -10.04 -11.94 -13.18
N GLN A 406 -10.09 -13.21 -13.60
CA GLN A 406 -9.19 -13.72 -14.64
C GLN A 406 -9.56 -13.19 -16.04
N PRO A 407 -8.56 -13.01 -16.94
CA PRO A 407 -7.13 -13.26 -16.75
C PRO A 407 -6.36 -12.05 -16.17
N ALA A 408 -7.02 -10.90 -15.96
CA ALA A 408 -6.34 -9.67 -15.56
C ALA A 408 -5.80 -9.71 -14.11
N GLY A 409 -6.44 -10.48 -13.24
CA GLY A 409 -6.09 -10.61 -11.83
C GLY A 409 -6.74 -9.54 -10.96
N HIS A 410 -7.24 -9.97 -9.80
CA HIS A 410 -8.10 -9.16 -8.92
C HIS A 410 -7.41 -7.89 -8.37
N ASN A 411 -6.09 -7.93 -8.18
CA ASN A 411 -5.33 -6.75 -7.72
C ASN A 411 -5.10 -5.73 -8.84
N GLU A 412 -4.88 -6.17 -10.09
CA GLU A 412 -4.66 -5.24 -11.20
C GLU A 412 -5.96 -4.53 -11.59
N GLN A 413 -7.08 -5.26 -11.58
CA GLN A 413 -8.41 -4.66 -11.76
C GLN A 413 -8.70 -3.58 -10.71
N ALA A 414 -8.33 -3.81 -9.45
CA ALA A 414 -8.52 -2.83 -8.38
C ALA A 414 -7.68 -1.55 -8.58
N ARG A 415 -6.41 -1.68 -9.00
CA ARG A 415 -5.56 -0.52 -9.34
C ARG A 415 -6.10 0.27 -10.51
N LEU A 416 -6.58 -0.45 -11.54
CA LEU A 416 -7.20 0.15 -12.70
C LEU A 416 -8.47 0.91 -12.33
N ALA A 417 -9.35 0.30 -11.53
CA ALA A 417 -10.60 0.93 -11.13
C ALA A 417 -10.34 2.26 -10.39
N LEU A 418 -9.30 2.31 -9.55
CA LEU A 418 -8.88 3.54 -8.88
C LEU A 418 -8.27 4.57 -9.86
N LEU A 419 -7.45 4.13 -10.80
CA LEU A 419 -6.90 4.99 -11.86
C LEU A 419 -8.01 5.58 -12.75
N GLU A 420 -8.99 4.78 -13.16
CA GLU A 420 -10.13 5.23 -13.97
C GLU A 420 -11.02 6.19 -13.18
N ALA A 421 -11.32 5.91 -11.91
CA ALA A 421 -12.04 6.86 -11.04
C ALA A 421 -11.30 8.20 -10.94
N PHE A 422 -9.98 8.15 -10.79
CA PHE A 422 -9.15 9.34 -10.90
C PHE A 422 -9.34 9.99 -12.27
N LEU A 423 -8.99 9.38 -13.39
CA LEU A 423 -9.07 10.03 -14.71
C LEU A 423 -10.46 10.61 -15.04
N GLN A 424 -11.54 9.99 -14.57
CA GLN A 424 -12.93 10.41 -14.83
C GLN A 424 -13.45 11.51 -13.90
N GLY A 425 -12.71 11.92 -12.87
CA GLY A 425 -13.21 12.93 -11.92
C GLY A 425 -14.15 12.36 -10.86
N HIS A 426 -14.22 11.03 -10.71
CA HIS A 426 -15.14 10.35 -9.79
C HIS A 426 -14.54 10.19 -8.40
N PRO A 427 -15.36 10.23 -7.33
CA PRO A 427 -14.94 9.80 -6.00
C PRO A 427 -14.48 8.34 -6.01
N SER A 428 -13.40 8.05 -5.32
CA SER A 428 -12.79 6.72 -5.25
C SER A 428 -12.93 6.05 -3.88
N GLY A 429 -13.25 6.82 -2.81
CA GLY A 429 -13.20 6.34 -1.43
C GLY A 429 -11.76 6.08 -0.95
N SER A 430 -10.79 6.70 -1.64
CA SER A 430 -9.36 6.63 -1.39
C SER A 430 -8.72 8.01 -1.53
N GLU A 431 -9.51 9.05 -1.29
CA GLU A 431 -9.06 10.43 -1.19
C GLU A 431 -8.17 10.59 0.06
N LEU A 432 -7.33 11.63 0.10
CA LEU A 432 -6.37 11.85 1.21
C LEU A 432 -7.01 11.69 2.60
N GLU A 433 -8.19 12.26 2.79
CA GLU A 433 -8.90 12.25 4.06
C GLU A 433 -9.32 10.85 4.50
N ASP A 434 -9.64 9.96 3.55
CA ASP A 434 -9.96 8.56 3.83
C ASP A 434 -8.76 7.80 4.43
N HIS A 435 -7.55 8.34 4.27
CA HIS A 435 -6.30 7.80 4.79
C HIS A 435 -5.81 8.50 6.07
N ARG A 436 -6.56 9.45 6.65
CA ARG A 436 -6.16 10.14 7.90
C ARG A 436 -5.92 9.15 9.02
N ARG A 437 -6.90 8.28 9.29
CA ARG A 437 -6.78 7.28 10.36
C ARG A 437 -5.67 6.28 10.09
N THR A 438 -5.50 5.87 8.82
CA THR A 438 -4.39 5.02 8.38
C THR A 438 -3.05 5.64 8.75
N ASN A 439 -2.78 6.89 8.40
CA ASN A 439 -1.50 7.55 8.68
C ASN A 439 -1.31 7.84 10.18
N PHE A 440 -2.38 8.19 10.89
CA PHE A 440 -2.33 8.33 12.34
C PHE A 440 -1.93 7.02 13.01
N TRP A 441 -2.53 5.90 12.62
CA TRP A 441 -2.18 4.58 13.16
C TRP A 441 -0.76 4.19 12.81
N MET A 442 -0.34 4.38 11.56
CA MET A 442 1.03 4.14 11.13
C MET A 442 2.05 4.89 12.00
N SER A 443 1.83 6.18 12.23
CA SER A 443 2.65 7.01 13.12
C SER A 443 2.69 6.43 14.54
N ARG A 444 1.53 6.11 15.12
CA ARG A 444 1.45 5.61 16.49
C ARG A 444 2.01 4.20 16.67
N ILE A 445 1.93 3.36 15.64
CA ILE A 445 2.58 2.05 15.62
C ILE A 445 4.10 2.24 15.59
N TYR A 446 4.65 3.15 14.78
CA TYR A 446 6.07 3.48 14.81
C TYR A 446 6.53 4.02 16.18
N GLN A 447 5.72 4.88 16.83
CA GLN A 447 5.98 5.31 18.20
C GLN A 447 6.04 4.11 19.16
N ALA A 448 5.08 3.19 19.07
CA ALA A 448 5.07 2.00 19.92
C ALA A 448 6.29 1.07 19.68
N ILE A 449 6.79 0.99 18.43
CA ILE A 449 8.04 0.29 18.12
C ILE A 449 9.21 0.99 18.82
N HIS A 450 9.29 2.33 18.75
CA HIS A 450 10.30 3.10 19.45
C HIS A 450 10.27 2.85 20.95
N ASP A 451 9.12 3.06 21.61
CA ASP A 451 8.95 2.92 23.06
C ASP A 451 9.32 1.51 23.55
N ARG A 452 9.04 0.49 22.73
CA ARG A 452 9.45 -0.89 23.01
C ARG A 452 10.97 -1.06 22.92
N ARG A 453 11.60 -0.51 21.88
CA ARG A 453 13.06 -0.59 21.67
C ARG A 453 13.84 0.15 22.76
N THR A 454 13.28 1.21 23.34
CA THR A 454 13.89 2.02 24.40
C THR A 454 13.44 1.65 25.81
N GLY A 455 12.50 0.71 25.95
CA GLY A 455 12.05 0.18 27.25
C GLY A 455 11.09 1.09 28.03
N THR A 456 10.47 2.08 27.38
CA THR A 456 9.69 3.14 28.05
C THR A 456 8.23 2.76 28.32
N GLN A 457 7.61 1.90 27.50
CA GLN A 457 6.35 1.18 27.78
C GLN A 457 5.98 0.26 26.61
N ALA A 458 5.35 -0.89 26.87
CA ALA A 458 4.95 -1.84 25.81
C ALA A 458 3.53 -1.61 25.25
N MET A 459 2.73 -0.72 25.84
CA MET A 459 1.32 -0.52 25.51
C MET A 459 1.06 0.92 25.03
N CYS A 460 0.61 1.07 23.79
CA CYS A 460 0.22 2.34 23.19
C CYS A 460 -1.29 2.55 23.35
N ARG A 461 -1.70 3.81 23.60
CA ARG A 461 -3.09 4.22 23.80
C ARG A 461 -3.39 5.45 22.94
N ILE A 462 -4.35 5.36 22.03
CA ILE A 462 -4.68 6.42 21.07
C ILE A 462 -6.19 6.61 20.94
N PRO A 463 -6.68 7.82 20.60
CA PRO A 463 -8.09 8.01 20.24
C PRO A 463 -8.50 7.11 19.07
N TRP A 464 -9.72 6.58 19.11
CA TRP A 464 -10.27 5.73 18.04
C TRP A 464 -10.70 6.53 16.81
N SER A 465 -11.32 7.69 17.04
CA SER A 465 -11.86 8.61 16.03
C SER A 465 -11.07 9.90 15.99
#